data_AF-A0A7W7M505-F1
#
_entry.id   AF-A0A7W7M505-F1
#
_cell.length_a   1.000
_cell.length_b   1.000
_cell.length_c   1.000
_cell.angle_alpha   90.00
_cell.angle_beta   90.00
_cell.angle_gamma   90.00
#
_symmetry.space_group_name_H-M   'P 1'
#
loop_
_entity.id
_entity.type
_entity.pdbx_description
1 polymer ?
#
loop_
_entity_poly.entity_id
_entity_poly.type
_entity_poly.pdbx_seq_one_letter_code
_entity_poly.pdbx_strand_id
1 'polypeptide(L)'
;MTLLHDVFDPDTLLEAVQNGLIRTQRHPGLPFTIYNYTEACQYSGAWSPVTLACRGLIVDASGRIVARPYAKFFNHTEAQAPALDPAAKVTVTDKADGSLGIVYHDGSGYAVATRGSFASDQAIHATGILRTRYASFVPPEGLTVLVEIIYPGNRIVVDYQGLDDLVLLGAVEIATGRSHGPDAVPDWPGPVVETFGYATLAEALAAPPRDGREGLVVHFTDADQRVKIKYADYVRLHRLVTGLTPRSVWEILATGGDLDALLEPLPDEFHIWARGVAARLTAEVEARAAAVEAAYAEIVAGLPEGWSRKEFALAAVRSPHRGELFQRLDGHDYRPGLWQRVRPSADQPPAGGAEE
;
A
#
# COMPACT_ATOMS: atom_id res chain seq x y z
N MET A 1 -4.29 5.88 32.96
CA MET A 1 -3.48 4.80 32.35
C MET A 1 -4.43 3.70 31.95
N THR A 2 -4.38 3.21 30.72
CA THR A 2 -5.33 2.21 30.18
C THR A 2 -4.55 0.98 29.75
N LEU A 3 -4.94 -0.18 30.25
CA LEU A 3 -4.32 -1.46 29.92
C LEU A 3 -5.07 -2.15 28.79
N LEU A 4 -4.37 -3.02 28.07
CA LEU A 4 -4.93 -3.74 26.93
C LEU A 4 -6.14 -4.61 27.33
N HIS A 5 -6.08 -5.22 28.51
CA HIS A 5 -7.17 -6.04 29.04
C HIS A 5 -8.37 -5.22 29.54
N ASP A 6 -8.23 -3.89 29.71
CA ASP A 6 -9.37 -3.02 30.00
C ASP A 6 -10.21 -2.76 28.73
N VAL A 7 -9.62 -2.96 27.55
CA VAL A 7 -10.23 -2.66 26.25
C VAL A 7 -10.72 -3.92 25.54
N PHE A 8 -9.99 -5.03 25.68
CA PHE A 8 -10.36 -6.31 25.08
C PHE A 8 -10.30 -7.43 26.10
N ASP A 9 -11.14 -8.43 25.87
CA ASP A 9 -10.93 -9.75 26.44
C ASP A 9 -9.59 -10.33 25.90
N PRO A 10 -8.62 -10.66 26.78
CA PRO A 10 -7.31 -11.20 26.36
C PRO A 10 -7.41 -12.47 25.52
N ASP A 11 -8.39 -13.33 25.78
CA ASP A 11 -8.56 -14.59 25.05
C ASP A 11 -8.99 -14.33 23.61
N THR A 12 -9.92 -13.38 23.41
CA THR A 12 -10.35 -12.96 22.07
C THR A 12 -9.21 -12.37 21.24
N LEU A 13 -8.33 -11.56 21.85
CA LEU A 13 -7.14 -11.04 21.17
C LEU A 13 -6.15 -12.15 20.82
N LEU A 14 -5.89 -13.07 21.74
CA LEU A 14 -5.00 -14.20 21.53
C LEU A 14 -5.50 -15.09 20.38
N GLU A 15 -6.79 -15.40 20.35
CA GLU A 15 -7.43 -16.19 19.30
C GLU A 15 -7.28 -15.51 17.92
N ALA A 16 -7.54 -14.20 17.83
CA ALA A 16 -7.40 -13.46 16.59
C ALA A 16 -5.95 -13.44 16.07
N VAL A 17 -4.96 -13.41 16.96
CA VAL A 17 -3.54 -13.54 16.60
C VAL A 17 -3.22 -14.97 16.14
N GLN A 18 -3.66 -15.99 16.87
CA GLN A 18 -3.41 -17.40 16.54
C GLN A 18 -4.04 -17.81 15.20
N ASN A 19 -5.21 -17.26 14.89
CA ASN A 19 -5.90 -17.48 13.61
C ASN A 19 -5.34 -16.63 12.46
N GLY A 20 -4.28 -15.85 12.69
CA GLY A 20 -3.65 -15.03 11.67
C GLY A 20 -4.51 -13.85 11.20
N LEU A 21 -5.56 -13.48 11.95
CA LEU A 21 -6.39 -12.31 11.67
C LEU A 21 -5.71 -11.02 12.13
N ILE A 22 -4.80 -11.12 13.10
CA ILE A 22 -3.99 -10.02 13.62
C ILE A 22 -2.51 -10.40 13.57
N ARG A 23 -1.71 -9.53 12.97
CA ARG A 23 -0.25 -9.58 12.98
C ARG A 23 0.26 -8.68 14.09
N THR A 24 1.31 -9.14 14.76
CA THR A 24 2.06 -8.33 15.73
C THR A 24 3.47 -8.06 15.22
N GLN A 25 3.99 -6.88 15.49
CA GLN A 25 5.38 -6.53 15.23
C GLN A 25 5.96 -5.86 16.48
N ARG A 26 7.18 -6.26 16.88
CA ARG A 26 7.90 -5.61 17.97
C ARG A 26 8.69 -4.42 17.46
N HIS A 27 8.81 -3.38 18.28
CA HIS A 27 9.72 -2.29 18.00
C HIS A 27 11.17 -2.82 17.94
N PRO A 28 12.03 -2.37 17.01
CA PRO A 28 13.40 -2.88 16.84
C PRO A 28 14.35 -2.73 18.04
N GLY A 29 13.95 -2.03 19.10
CA GLY A 29 14.86 -1.62 20.17
C GLY A 29 14.19 -1.10 21.44
N LEU A 30 12.85 -1.05 21.47
CA LEU A 30 12.07 -0.60 22.62
C LEU A 30 11.04 -1.68 22.96
N PRO A 31 10.54 -1.75 24.20
CA PRO A 31 9.62 -2.78 24.63
C PRO A 31 8.18 -2.51 24.18
N PHE A 32 7.97 -2.17 22.91
CA PHE A 32 6.65 -1.93 22.32
C PHE A 32 6.28 -3.03 21.32
N THR A 33 4.98 -3.32 21.24
CA THR A 33 4.36 -4.18 20.24
C THR A 33 3.24 -3.43 19.55
N ILE A 34 3.19 -3.49 18.22
CA ILE A 34 2.08 -2.98 17.42
C ILE A 34 1.19 -4.13 16.95
N TYR A 35 -0.13 -3.94 17.00
CA TYR A 35 -1.14 -4.90 16.58
C TYR A 35 -1.89 -4.36 15.36
N ASN A 36 -1.92 -5.13 14.28
CA ASN A 36 -2.57 -4.77 13.04
C ASN A 36 -3.35 -5.95 12.45
N TYR A 37 -4.57 -5.72 11.94
CA TYR A 37 -5.31 -6.73 11.21
C TYR A 37 -4.56 -7.12 9.94
N THR A 38 -4.76 -8.35 9.50
CA THR A 38 -4.09 -8.88 8.30
C THR A 38 -4.96 -8.75 7.07
N GLU A 39 -4.32 -8.95 5.93
CA GLU A 39 -4.98 -9.10 4.64
C GLU A 39 -5.99 -10.27 4.71
N ALA A 40 -5.65 -11.37 5.41
CA ALA A 40 -6.58 -12.48 5.64
C ALA A 40 -7.85 -12.07 6.38
N CYS A 41 -7.74 -11.22 7.41
CA CYS A 41 -8.90 -10.63 8.09
C CYS A 41 -9.75 -9.78 7.13
N GLN A 42 -9.10 -8.94 6.32
CA GLN A 42 -9.76 -8.10 5.33
C GLN A 42 -10.51 -8.93 4.27
N TYR A 43 -9.88 -9.96 3.70
CA TYR A 43 -10.48 -10.82 2.67
C TYR A 43 -11.63 -11.69 3.20
N SER A 44 -11.47 -12.26 4.40
CA SER A 44 -12.50 -13.08 5.04
C SER A 44 -13.65 -12.26 5.64
N GLY A 45 -13.45 -10.96 5.83
CA GLY A 45 -14.41 -10.08 6.50
C GLY A 45 -14.60 -10.39 7.98
N ALA A 46 -13.58 -10.97 8.64
CA ALA A 46 -13.61 -11.38 10.05
C ALA A 46 -13.52 -10.17 11.02
N TRP A 47 -14.48 -9.27 10.92
CA TRP A 47 -14.52 -8.03 11.70
C TRP A 47 -15.18 -8.25 13.07
N SER A 48 -14.39 -8.05 14.11
CA SER A 48 -14.79 -8.05 15.52
C SER A 48 -14.30 -6.76 16.19
N PRO A 49 -14.75 -6.41 17.41
CA PRO A 49 -14.21 -5.26 18.13
C PRO A 49 -12.67 -5.27 18.22
N VAL A 50 -12.06 -6.45 18.36
CA VAL A 50 -10.61 -6.62 18.40
C VAL A 50 -9.97 -6.36 17.03
N THR A 51 -10.45 -6.98 15.96
CA THR A 51 -9.82 -6.82 14.62
C THR A 51 -10.06 -5.44 14.03
N LEU A 52 -11.18 -4.78 14.37
CA LEU A 52 -11.42 -3.37 14.02
C LEU A 52 -10.45 -2.44 14.74
N ALA A 53 -10.17 -2.66 16.02
CA ALA A 53 -9.32 -1.79 16.81
C ALA A 53 -7.82 -2.06 16.65
N CYS A 54 -7.43 -3.29 16.27
CA CYS A 54 -6.04 -3.62 15.92
C CYS A 54 -5.72 -3.09 14.52
N ARG A 55 -5.57 -1.76 14.41
CA ARG A 55 -5.19 -1.05 13.19
C ARG A 55 -4.01 -0.13 13.49
N GLY A 56 -2.96 -0.70 14.07
CA GLY A 56 -1.79 0.03 14.58
C GLY A 56 -1.88 0.36 16.06
N LEU A 57 -2.56 -0.46 16.85
CA LEU A 57 -2.61 -0.32 18.31
C LEU A 57 -1.22 -0.60 18.90
N ILE A 58 -0.64 0.34 19.65
CA ILE A 58 0.70 0.22 20.24
C ILE A 58 0.58 -0.01 21.74
N VAL A 59 1.26 -1.04 22.22
CA VAL A 59 1.24 -1.48 23.63
C VAL A 59 2.67 -1.66 24.13
N ASP A 60 2.95 -1.29 25.38
CA ASP A 60 4.23 -1.56 26.03
C ASP A 60 4.32 -2.95 26.67
N ALA A 61 5.50 -3.32 27.16
CA ALA A 61 5.72 -4.63 27.80
C ALA A 61 4.90 -4.85 29.08
N SER A 62 4.34 -3.80 29.69
CA SER A 62 3.44 -3.91 30.84
C SER A 62 1.97 -4.12 30.43
N GLY A 63 1.67 -4.09 29.13
CA GLY A 63 0.31 -4.17 28.61
C GLY A 63 -0.41 -2.82 28.60
N ARG A 64 0.29 -1.69 28.83
CA ARG A 64 -0.30 -0.36 28.73
C ARG A 64 -0.44 0.03 27.26
N ILE A 65 -1.60 0.59 26.90
CA ILE A 65 -1.80 1.20 25.59
C ILE A 65 -1.04 2.52 25.54
N VAL A 66 -0.06 2.58 24.63
CA VAL A 66 0.79 3.74 24.37
C VAL A 66 0.15 4.64 23.31
N ALA A 67 -0.45 4.04 22.28
CA ALA A 67 -1.18 4.75 21.24
C ALA A 67 -2.33 3.89 20.71
N ARG A 68 -3.49 4.52 20.51
CA ARG A 68 -4.72 3.90 20.02
C ARG A 68 -5.22 4.70 18.81
N PRO A 69 -4.98 4.25 17.57
CA PRO A 69 -5.40 4.98 16.38
C PRO A 69 -6.88 4.76 16.05
N TYR A 70 -7.36 5.36 14.95
CA TYR A 70 -8.69 5.08 14.43
C TYR A 70 -8.89 3.59 14.20
N ALA A 71 -10.03 3.07 14.67
CA ALA A 71 -10.49 1.75 14.28
C ALA A 71 -10.67 1.66 12.76
N LYS A 72 -10.66 0.44 12.22
CA LYS A 72 -10.99 0.19 10.82
C LYS A 72 -12.38 0.74 10.51
N PHE A 73 -12.45 1.57 9.48
CA PHE A 73 -13.69 2.02 8.87
C PHE A 73 -13.75 1.71 7.38
N PHE A 74 -14.94 1.79 6.82
CA PHE A 74 -15.31 1.18 5.54
C PHE A 74 -15.68 2.24 4.50
N ASN A 75 -15.69 1.85 3.22
CA ASN A 75 -16.34 2.70 2.21
C ASN A 75 -17.83 2.74 2.52
N HIS A 76 -18.48 3.89 2.31
CA HIS A 76 -19.92 4.04 2.57
C HIS A 76 -20.80 3.05 1.77
N THR A 77 -20.25 2.47 0.69
CA THR A 77 -20.90 1.45 -0.17
C THR A 77 -20.57 0.01 0.21
N GLU A 78 -19.65 -0.23 1.15
CA GLU A 78 -19.30 -1.58 1.61
C GLU A 78 -20.40 -2.12 2.53
N ALA A 79 -20.69 -3.43 2.45
CA ALA A 79 -21.74 -4.06 3.26
C ALA A 79 -21.47 -4.00 4.77
N GLN A 80 -20.22 -3.81 5.16
CA GLN A 80 -19.76 -3.67 6.54
C GLN A 80 -19.83 -2.23 7.05
N ALA A 81 -20.16 -1.26 6.20
CA ALA A 81 -20.40 0.11 6.64
C ALA A 81 -21.57 0.12 7.63
N PRO A 82 -21.53 1.01 8.64
CA PRO A 82 -22.66 1.16 9.56
C PRO A 82 -23.93 1.54 8.79
N ALA A 83 -25.11 1.29 9.38
CA ALA A 83 -26.35 1.79 8.82
C ALA A 83 -26.31 3.32 8.78
N LEU A 84 -26.35 3.89 7.59
CA LEU A 84 -26.14 5.32 7.39
C LEU A 84 -27.49 6.04 7.32
N ASP A 85 -27.76 6.93 8.27
CA ASP A 85 -28.85 7.90 8.17
C ASP A 85 -28.38 9.12 7.36
N PRO A 86 -28.96 9.40 6.17
CA PRO A 86 -28.59 10.56 5.37
C PRO A 86 -28.72 11.90 6.10
N ALA A 87 -29.62 12.00 7.09
CA ALA A 87 -29.84 13.21 7.88
C ALA A 87 -28.93 13.32 9.11
N ALA A 88 -28.13 12.29 9.41
CA ALA A 88 -27.25 12.32 10.57
C ALA A 88 -26.24 13.47 10.47
N LYS A 89 -25.96 14.09 11.62
CA LYS A 89 -24.94 15.14 11.74
C LYS A 89 -23.56 14.55 11.56
N VAL A 90 -22.75 15.22 10.77
CA VAL A 90 -21.40 14.77 10.46
C VAL A 90 -20.39 15.90 10.49
N THR A 91 -19.13 15.52 10.66
CA THR A 91 -17.98 16.33 10.27
C THR A 91 -17.33 15.68 9.05
N VAL A 92 -17.00 16.48 8.04
CA VAL A 92 -16.42 15.99 6.79
C VAL A 92 -15.05 16.59 6.56
N THR A 93 -14.08 15.75 6.26
CA THR A 93 -12.70 16.14 5.98
C THR A 93 -12.24 15.60 4.63
N ASP A 94 -11.23 16.22 4.05
CA ASP A 94 -10.55 15.68 2.87
C ASP A 94 -10.01 14.30 3.20
N LYS A 95 -10.11 13.36 2.25
CA LYS A 95 -9.40 12.10 2.40
C LYS A 95 -8.00 12.30 1.81
N ALA A 96 -7.05 12.61 2.69
CA ALA A 96 -5.65 12.65 2.30
C ALA A 96 -5.16 11.25 1.87
N ASP A 97 -4.25 11.23 0.89
CA ASP A 97 -3.76 10.06 0.17
C ASP A 97 -2.25 9.87 0.40
N GLY A 98 -1.91 9.38 1.58
CA GLY A 98 -0.55 9.05 1.98
C GLY A 98 -0.54 7.81 2.88
N SER A 99 0.20 7.88 3.98
CA SER A 99 0.22 6.79 4.96
C SER A 99 -0.18 7.28 6.34
N LEU A 100 -1.04 6.54 7.03
CA LEU A 100 -1.38 6.84 8.41
C LEU A 100 -0.13 6.84 9.29
N GLY A 101 0.13 7.97 9.94
CA GLY A 101 1.10 8.15 11.01
C GLY A 101 0.44 8.17 12.37
N ILE A 102 0.95 7.35 13.28
CA ILE A 102 0.48 7.18 14.65
C ILE A 102 1.54 7.76 15.57
N VAL A 103 1.27 8.93 16.17
CA VAL A 103 2.21 9.59 17.05
C VAL A 103 2.22 8.89 18.42
N TYR A 104 3.39 8.49 18.88
CA TYR A 104 3.60 7.86 20.18
C TYR A 104 4.88 8.40 20.85
N HIS A 105 4.99 8.25 22.17
CA HIS A 105 6.20 8.65 22.89
C HIS A 105 7.10 7.43 23.12
N ASP A 106 8.36 7.51 22.69
CA ASP A 106 9.28 6.38 22.71
C ASP A 106 10.20 6.33 23.95
N GLY A 107 10.05 7.32 24.83
CA GLY A 107 10.86 7.51 26.04
C GLY A 107 11.92 8.61 25.90
N SER A 108 12.41 8.85 24.67
CA SER A 108 13.33 9.96 24.35
C SER A 108 12.61 11.18 23.77
N GLY A 109 11.46 10.95 23.14
CA GLY A 109 10.58 11.98 22.61
C GLY A 109 9.46 11.36 21.79
N TYR A 110 8.75 12.19 21.03
CA TYR A 110 7.72 11.68 20.12
C TYR A 110 8.32 11.07 18.85
N ALA A 111 7.66 10.03 18.36
CA ALA A 111 7.98 9.31 17.14
C ALA A 111 6.66 8.96 16.41
N VAL A 112 6.79 8.50 15.16
CA VAL A 112 5.64 8.13 14.32
C VAL A 112 5.80 6.68 13.88
N ALA A 113 4.79 5.86 14.15
CA ALA A 113 4.66 4.53 13.54
C ALA A 113 3.66 4.60 12.38
N THR A 114 3.79 3.72 11.38
CA THR A 114 2.66 3.44 10.49
C THR A 114 1.71 2.44 11.13
N ARG A 115 0.60 2.14 10.45
CA ARG A 115 -0.37 1.14 10.88
C ARG A 115 0.28 -0.21 11.24
N GLY A 116 1.28 -0.65 10.49
CA GLY A 116 1.90 -1.97 10.65
C GLY A 116 3.27 -1.96 11.32
N SER A 117 4.01 -0.85 11.28
CA SER A 117 5.45 -0.86 11.54
C SER A 117 5.96 0.38 12.27
N PHE A 118 6.98 0.20 13.11
CA PHE A 118 7.75 1.28 13.74
C PHE A 118 8.91 1.77 12.88
N ALA A 119 9.28 1.03 11.83
CA ALA A 119 10.52 1.21 11.10
C ALA A 119 10.35 1.00 9.58
N SER A 120 9.14 1.21 9.05
CA SER A 120 8.98 1.39 7.60
C SER A 120 9.63 2.71 7.18
N ASP A 121 9.90 2.85 5.88
CA ASP A 121 10.46 4.08 5.32
C ASP A 121 9.59 5.30 5.69
N GLN A 122 8.26 5.15 5.64
CA GLN A 122 7.32 6.21 6.05
C GLN A 122 7.44 6.54 7.54
N ALA A 123 7.55 5.54 8.43
CA ALA A 123 7.66 5.75 9.88
C ALA A 123 8.97 6.45 10.23
N ILE A 124 10.08 6.04 9.61
CA ILE A 124 11.40 6.65 9.78
C ILE A 124 11.38 8.10 9.29
N HIS A 125 10.88 8.31 8.09
CA HIS A 125 10.75 9.63 7.47
C HIS A 125 9.91 10.59 8.33
N ALA A 126 8.71 10.15 8.71
CA ALA A 126 7.78 10.92 9.53
C ALA A 126 8.35 11.24 10.92
N THR A 127 9.05 10.28 11.55
CA THR A 127 9.75 10.51 12.81
C THR A 127 10.84 11.58 12.66
N GLY A 128 11.57 11.56 11.53
CA GLY A 128 12.55 12.59 11.17
C GLY A 128 11.92 13.97 11.07
N ILE A 129 10.82 14.12 10.34
CA ILE A 129 10.08 15.40 10.24
C ILE A 129 9.60 15.86 11.61
N LEU A 130 8.92 14.98 12.36
CA LEU A 130 8.37 15.33 13.68
C LEU A 130 9.44 15.84 14.63
N ARG A 131 10.58 15.16 14.71
CA ARG A 131 11.68 15.51 15.62
C ARG A 131 12.50 16.71 15.20
N THR A 132 12.45 17.11 13.93
CA THR A 132 13.24 18.24 13.42
C THR A 132 12.39 19.48 13.24
N ARG A 133 11.31 19.39 12.47
CA ARG A 133 10.43 20.51 12.13
C ARG A 133 9.45 20.85 13.25
N TYR A 134 9.02 19.85 14.00
CA TYR A 134 7.99 19.97 15.03
C TYR A 134 8.48 19.53 16.41
N ALA A 135 9.77 19.71 16.69
CA ALA A 135 10.42 19.22 17.91
C ALA A 135 9.80 19.75 19.22
N SER A 136 9.16 20.91 19.17
CA SER A 136 8.49 21.55 20.30
C SER A 136 7.02 21.15 20.46
N PHE A 137 6.44 20.42 19.49
CA PHE A 137 5.06 19.99 19.57
C PHE A 137 4.90 18.91 20.63
N VAL A 138 3.90 19.09 21.49
CA VAL A 138 3.52 18.14 22.53
C VAL A 138 2.06 17.75 22.28
N PRO A 139 1.78 16.50 21.85
CA PRO A 139 0.44 15.95 21.80
C PRO A 139 -0.35 16.18 23.10
N PRO A 140 -1.66 16.52 23.02
CA PRO A 140 -2.51 16.62 24.20
C PRO A 140 -2.50 15.33 25.02
N GLU A 141 -2.50 15.47 26.35
CA GLU A 141 -2.43 14.31 27.25
C GLU A 141 -3.63 13.37 27.05
N GLY A 142 -3.35 12.06 27.01
CA GLY A 142 -4.38 11.03 26.86
C GLY A 142 -4.90 10.85 25.42
N LEU A 143 -4.43 11.66 24.46
CA LEU A 143 -4.76 11.52 23.05
C LEU A 143 -3.64 10.87 22.25
N THR A 144 -4.04 10.01 21.31
CA THR A 144 -3.19 9.60 20.19
C THR A 144 -3.44 10.54 19.04
N VAL A 145 -2.43 11.33 18.66
CA VAL A 145 -2.48 12.22 17.51
C VAL A 145 -2.22 11.42 16.23
N LEU A 146 -3.04 11.66 15.21
CA LEU A 146 -3.00 10.96 13.94
C LEU A 146 -2.73 11.95 12.82
N VAL A 147 -1.75 11.61 11.99
CA VAL A 147 -1.33 12.41 10.84
C VAL A 147 -1.36 11.57 9.57
N GLU A 148 -1.49 12.18 8.42
CA GLU A 148 -1.17 11.57 7.14
C GLU A 148 0.28 11.94 6.78
N ILE A 149 1.10 10.93 6.55
CA ILE A 149 2.48 11.05 6.13
C ILE A 149 2.49 11.22 4.61
N ILE A 150 2.85 12.41 4.15
CA ILE A 150 2.87 12.77 2.73
C ILE A 150 4.28 13.21 2.37
N TYR A 151 4.90 12.53 1.42
CA TYR A 151 6.19 12.92 0.85
C TYR A 151 6.34 12.35 -0.56
N PRO A 152 7.21 12.92 -1.42
CA PRO A 152 7.30 12.53 -2.83
C PRO A 152 7.60 11.04 -3.06
N GLY A 153 8.38 10.42 -2.17
CA GLY A 153 8.72 9.00 -2.23
C GLY A 153 7.59 8.04 -1.81
N ASN A 154 6.43 8.56 -1.40
CA ASN A 154 5.28 7.78 -0.94
C ASN A 154 3.99 8.19 -1.65
N ARG A 155 4.10 8.67 -2.89
CA ARG A 155 2.93 9.01 -3.69
C ARG A 155 2.14 7.75 -4.04
N ILE A 156 0.86 7.75 -3.70
CA ILE A 156 -0.09 6.70 -4.07
C ILE A 156 -0.76 7.07 -5.39
N VAL A 157 -1.62 8.10 -5.41
CA VAL A 157 -2.26 8.62 -6.63
C VAL A 157 -2.18 10.15 -6.67
N VAL A 158 -2.57 10.81 -5.59
CA VAL A 158 -2.69 12.26 -5.51
C VAL A 158 -1.32 12.93 -5.64
N ASP A 159 -1.24 13.96 -6.48
CA ASP A 159 -0.05 14.80 -6.60
C ASP A 159 -0.10 15.94 -5.58
N TYR A 160 0.72 15.83 -4.53
CA TYR A 160 0.86 16.88 -3.53
C TYR A 160 1.92 17.93 -3.88
N GLN A 161 2.36 18.03 -5.14
CA GLN A 161 3.24 19.09 -5.65
C GLN A 161 4.54 19.23 -4.84
N GLY A 162 5.14 18.09 -4.48
CA GLY A 162 6.37 18.04 -3.71
C GLY A 162 6.22 18.25 -2.20
N LEU A 163 4.99 18.28 -1.66
CA LEU A 163 4.77 18.33 -0.20
C LEU A 163 5.50 17.17 0.48
N ASP A 164 6.24 17.52 1.52
CA ASP A 164 6.96 16.60 2.39
C ASP A 164 6.68 17.00 3.85
N ASP A 165 5.58 16.49 4.40
CA ASP A 165 5.04 16.90 5.69
C ASP A 165 4.11 15.87 6.36
N LEU A 166 3.69 16.20 7.59
CA LEU A 166 2.71 15.48 8.38
C LEU A 166 1.40 16.29 8.41
N VAL A 167 0.36 15.80 7.75
CA VAL A 167 -0.95 16.50 7.71
C VAL A 167 -1.81 15.98 8.86
N LEU A 168 -2.19 16.84 9.81
CA LEU A 168 -3.04 16.45 10.93
C LEU A 168 -4.42 15.98 10.45
N LEU A 169 -4.79 14.78 10.87
CA LEU A 169 -6.10 14.18 10.61
C LEU A 169 -7.07 14.32 11.78
N GLY A 170 -6.54 14.29 13.00
CA GLY A 170 -7.33 14.30 14.22
C GLY A 170 -6.66 13.51 15.34
N ALA A 171 -7.45 13.06 16.30
CA ALA A 171 -6.95 12.36 17.47
C ALA A 171 -7.94 11.33 17.99
N VAL A 172 -7.43 10.43 18.84
CA VAL A 172 -8.25 9.42 19.53
C VAL A 172 -7.90 9.40 21.01
N GLU A 173 -8.91 9.44 21.85
CA GLU A 173 -8.76 9.23 23.29
C GLU A 173 -8.30 7.79 23.57
N ILE A 174 -7.15 7.63 24.21
CA ILE A 174 -6.59 6.30 24.50
C ILE A 174 -7.55 5.49 25.37
N ALA A 175 -8.11 6.12 26.41
CA ALA A 175 -8.94 5.45 27.40
C ALA A 175 -10.25 4.92 26.84
N THR A 176 -10.97 5.74 26.07
CA THR A 176 -12.32 5.43 25.59
C THR A 176 -12.31 4.86 24.17
N GLY A 177 -11.30 5.19 23.37
CA GLY A 177 -11.30 4.96 21.93
C GLY A 177 -12.10 6.01 21.14
N ARG A 178 -12.63 7.05 21.81
CA ARG A 178 -13.42 8.09 21.16
C ARG A 178 -12.55 8.88 20.18
N SER A 179 -13.01 9.00 18.95
CA SER A 179 -12.29 9.70 17.88
C SER A 179 -12.77 11.15 17.72
N HIS A 180 -11.84 12.03 17.35
CA HIS A 180 -12.06 13.46 17.19
C HIS A 180 -11.48 13.97 15.87
N GLY A 181 -11.94 15.12 15.42
CA GLY A 181 -11.37 15.84 14.29
C GLY A 181 -10.04 16.51 14.63
N PRO A 182 -9.45 17.26 13.67
CA PRO A 182 -8.20 17.99 13.88
C PRO A 182 -8.31 19.11 14.93
N ASP A 183 -9.52 19.60 15.21
CA ASP A 183 -9.80 20.61 16.24
C ASP A 183 -9.45 20.16 17.66
N ALA A 184 -9.37 18.86 17.91
CA ALA A 184 -8.90 18.31 19.19
C ALA A 184 -7.39 18.46 19.43
N VAL A 185 -6.62 18.96 18.45
CA VAL A 185 -5.17 19.18 18.54
C VAL A 185 -4.85 20.64 18.15
N PRO A 186 -5.33 21.63 18.92
CA PRO A 186 -5.26 23.05 18.54
C PRO A 186 -3.82 23.60 18.44
N ASP A 187 -2.87 22.99 19.14
CA ASP A 187 -1.47 23.40 19.17
C ASP A 187 -0.62 22.76 18.06
N TRP A 188 -1.22 22.01 17.13
CA TRP A 188 -0.49 21.45 16.00
C TRP A 188 0.00 22.59 15.06
N PRO A 189 1.32 22.76 14.88
CA PRO A 189 1.86 23.88 14.11
C PRO A 189 1.99 23.61 12.60
N GLY A 190 1.72 22.37 12.17
CA GLY A 190 1.89 21.93 10.79
C GLY A 190 0.59 22.01 9.96
N PRO A 191 0.59 21.44 8.74
CA PRO A 191 -0.59 21.39 7.91
C PRO A 191 -1.71 20.54 8.55
N VAL A 192 -2.96 20.91 8.26
CA VAL A 192 -4.17 20.25 8.75
C VAL A 192 -5.03 19.85 7.57
N VAL A 193 -5.70 18.70 7.66
CA VAL A 193 -6.64 18.25 6.64
C VAL A 193 -7.77 19.27 6.46
N GLU A 194 -8.16 19.54 5.21
CA GLU A 194 -9.26 20.45 4.91
C GLU A 194 -10.57 19.91 5.50
N THR A 195 -11.34 20.77 6.16
CA THR A 195 -12.66 20.45 6.74
C THR A 195 -13.75 21.16 5.93
N PHE A 196 -14.79 20.43 5.55
CA PHE A 196 -15.89 20.95 4.74
C PHE A 196 -17.12 21.26 5.60
N GLY A 197 -17.87 22.28 5.19
CA GLY A 197 -19.10 22.70 5.84
C GLY A 197 -20.34 21.82 5.57
N TYR A 198 -20.14 20.57 5.15
CA TYR A 198 -21.25 19.61 4.96
C TYR A 198 -21.72 19.12 6.33
N ALA A 199 -22.94 19.50 6.71
CA ALA A 199 -23.51 19.22 8.02
C ALA A 199 -24.13 17.83 8.11
N THR A 200 -24.51 17.24 6.98
CA THR A 200 -25.18 15.93 6.90
C THR A 200 -24.50 14.97 5.93
N LEU A 201 -24.73 13.67 6.11
CA LEU A 201 -24.25 12.67 5.15
C LEU A 201 -24.82 12.90 3.75
N ALA A 202 -26.09 13.30 3.64
CA ALA A 202 -26.72 13.60 2.36
C ALA A 202 -25.96 14.70 1.59
N GLU A 203 -25.55 15.77 2.29
CA GLU A 203 -24.72 16.82 1.71
C GLU A 203 -23.34 16.31 1.29
N ALA A 204 -22.70 15.47 2.11
CA ALA A 204 -21.41 14.88 1.80
C ALA A 204 -21.45 13.96 0.55
N LEU A 205 -22.54 13.20 0.39
CA LEU A 205 -22.77 12.32 -0.77
C LEU A 205 -23.12 13.11 -2.04
N ALA A 206 -23.80 14.26 -1.89
CA ALA A 206 -24.14 15.15 -3.00
C ALA A 206 -22.98 16.08 -3.41
N ALA A 207 -21.92 16.15 -2.60
CA ALA A 207 -20.75 16.97 -2.90
C ALA A 207 -20.12 16.54 -4.23
N PRO A 208 -19.85 17.49 -5.16
CA PRO A 208 -19.22 17.14 -6.43
C PRO A 208 -17.81 16.57 -6.19
N PRO A 209 -17.35 15.61 -7.00
CA PRO A 209 -15.99 15.13 -6.92
C PRO A 209 -15.01 16.27 -7.20
N ARG A 210 -13.87 16.25 -6.50
CA ARG A 210 -12.79 17.21 -6.67
C ARG A 210 -11.65 16.54 -7.45
N ASP A 211 -11.20 17.20 -8.52
CA ASP A 211 -10.12 16.71 -9.35
C ASP A 211 -8.82 16.54 -8.55
N GLY A 212 -8.11 15.45 -8.82
CA GLY A 212 -6.85 15.14 -8.15
C GLY A 212 -6.97 14.88 -6.65
N ARG A 213 -8.17 14.54 -6.14
CA ARG A 213 -8.40 14.17 -4.73
C ARG A 213 -8.91 12.74 -4.61
N GLU A 214 -8.62 12.09 -3.50
CA GLU A 214 -9.12 10.75 -3.24
C GLU A 214 -10.62 10.74 -2.94
N GLY A 215 -11.08 11.69 -2.12
CA GLY A 215 -12.45 11.70 -1.66
C GLY A 215 -12.63 12.42 -0.33
N LEU A 216 -13.54 11.90 0.48
CA LEU A 216 -13.95 12.47 1.77
C LEU A 216 -13.92 11.39 2.86
N VAL A 217 -13.58 11.81 4.08
CA VAL A 217 -13.85 11.06 5.31
C VAL A 217 -15.00 11.73 6.04
N VAL A 218 -16.05 10.96 6.31
CA VAL A 218 -17.26 11.42 7.00
C VAL A 218 -17.27 10.82 8.40
N HIS A 219 -17.38 11.66 9.42
CA HIS A 219 -17.42 11.27 10.83
C HIS A 219 -18.79 11.59 11.42
N PHE A 220 -19.51 10.56 11.84
CA PHE A 220 -20.76 10.65 12.59
C PHE A 220 -20.41 10.88 14.05
N THR A 221 -20.43 12.13 14.49
CA THR A 221 -19.86 12.56 15.77
C THR A 221 -20.61 12.03 17.00
N ASP A 222 -21.92 11.81 16.89
CA ASP A 222 -22.75 11.27 17.98
C ASP A 222 -22.48 9.78 18.24
N ALA A 223 -22.37 8.99 17.17
CA ALA A 223 -22.13 7.54 17.23
C ALA A 223 -20.63 7.16 17.21
N ASP A 224 -19.77 8.13 16.95
CA ASP A 224 -18.33 7.98 16.71
C ASP A 224 -18.00 6.91 15.65
N GLN A 225 -18.69 7.00 14.51
CA GLN A 225 -18.49 6.12 13.36
C GLN A 225 -17.92 6.90 12.19
N ARG A 226 -17.13 6.23 11.34
CA ARG A 226 -16.57 6.85 10.14
C ARG A 226 -16.88 6.04 8.89
N VAL A 227 -17.00 6.73 7.77
CA VAL A 227 -16.99 6.12 6.44
C VAL A 227 -16.13 6.95 5.50
N LYS A 228 -15.62 6.30 4.44
CA LYS A 228 -14.94 6.96 3.33
C LYS A 228 -15.85 7.00 2.09
N ILE A 229 -15.88 8.15 1.44
CA ILE A 229 -16.45 8.33 0.10
C ILE A 229 -15.24 8.52 -0.82
N LYS A 230 -14.97 7.57 -1.71
CA LYS A 230 -13.88 7.69 -2.70
C LYS A 230 -14.45 8.09 -4.05
N TYR A 231 -13.77 8.99 -4.75
CA TYR A 231 -14.18 9.41 -6.09
C TYR A 231 -13.84 8.33 -7.12
N ALA A 232 -14.69 8.23 -8.15
CA ALA A 232 -14.58 7.17 -9.16
C ALA A 232 -13.24 7.21 -9.91
N ASP A 233 -12.77 8.42 -10.27
CA ASP A 233 -11.48 8.58 -10.96
C ASP A 233 -10.29 8.19 -10.09
N TYR A 234 -10.29 8.54 -8.80
CA TYR A 234 -9.27 8.05 -7.88
C TYR A 234 -9.28 6.52 -7.80
N VAL A 235 -10.47 5.90 -7.64
CA VAL A 235 -10.57 4.43 -7.56
C VAL A 235 -10.06 3.77 -8.84
N ARG A 236 -10.34 4.36 -10.00
CA ARG A 236 -9.81 3.90 -11.29
C ARG A 236 -8.28 4.00 -11.34
N LEU A 237 -7.71 5.16 -11.02
CA LEU A 237 -6.27 5.38 -11.03
C LEU A 237 -5.55 4.50 -10.01
N HIS A 238 -6.07 4.39 -8.79
CA HIS A 238 -5.52 3.55 -7.74
C HIS A 238 -5.45 2.09 -8.19
N ARG A 239 -6.48 1.55 -8.86
CA ARG A 239 -6.45 0.19 -9.42
C ARG A 239 -5.37 0.01 -10.48
N LEU A 240 -5.14 1.01 -11.31
CA LEU A 240 -4.08 0.96 -12.32
C LEU A 240 -2.71 0.99 -11.66
N VAL A 241 -2.49 1.88 -10.68
CA VAL A 241 -1.24 1.99 -9.93
C VAL A 241 -0.94 0.70 -9.16
N THR A 242 -1.89 0.18 -8.38
CA THR A 242 -1.65 -1.04 -7.58
C THR A 242 -1.56 -2.29 -8.44
N GLY A 243 -2.20 -2.30 -9.61
CA GLY A 243 -2.06 -3.37 -10.61
C GLY A 243 -0.77 -3.28 -11.43
N LEU A 244 -0.04 -2.17 -11.38
CA LEU A 244 1.21 -1.98 -12.10
C LEU A 244 2.36 -2.66 -11.34
N THR A 245 2.71 -3.86 -11.79
CA THR A 245 3.72 -4.73 -11.20
C THR A 245 4.69 -5.21 -12.27
N PRO A 246 5.90 -5.70 -11.92
CA PRO A 246 6.81 -6.25 -12.90
C PRO A 246 6.18 -7.35 -13.73
N ARG A 247 5.27 -8.11 -13.12
CA ARG A 247 4.51 -9.17 -13.77
C ARG A 247 3.46 -8.64 -14.75
N SER A 248 2.70 -7.60 -14.41
CA SER A 248 1.73 -7.03 -15.36
C SER A 248 2.43 -6.35 -16.54
N VAL A 249 3.57 -5.67 -16.30
CA VAL A 249 4.43 -5.16 -17.39
C VAL A 249 4.92 -6.31 -18.27
N TRP A 250 5.43 -7.39 -17.66
CA TRP A 250 5.84 -8.60 -18.40
C TRP A 250 4.70 -9.20 -19.23
N GLU A 251 3.49 -9.30 -18.67
CA GLU A 251 2.33 -9.90 -19.34
C GLU A 251 1.92 -9.12 -20.59
N ILE A 252 1.94 -7.79 -20.52
CA ILE A 252 1.69 -6.90 -21.66
C ILE A 252 2.74 -7.14 -22.75
N LEU A 253 4.03 -7.10 -22.40
CA LEU A 253 5.11 -7.27 -23.38
C LEU A 253 5.13 -8.68 -23.99
N ALA A 254 4.91 -9.72 -23.19
CA ALA A 254 4.90 -11.11 -23.64
C ALA A 254 3.74 -11.42 -24.59
N THR A 255 2.64 -10.65 -24.52
CA THR A 255 1.47 -10.78 -25.42
C THR A 255 1.46 -9.77 -26.57
N GLY A 256 2.47 -8.90 -26.65
CA GLY A 256 2.54 -7.84 -27.67
C GLY A 256 1.52 -6.71 -27.46
N GLY A 257 1.04 -6.53 -26.22
CA GLY A 257 0.12 -5.45 -25.85
C GLY A 257 0.79 -4.08 -25.82
N ASP A 258 -0.05 -3.05 -25.73
CA ASP A 258 0.38 -1.66 -25.68
C ASP A 258 0.61 -1.19 -24.23
N LEU A 259 1.88 -1.09 -23.85
CA LEU A 259 2.26 -0.57 -22.53
C LEU A 259 1.95 0.94 -22.41
N ASP A 260 2.05 1.71 -23.49
CA ASP A 260 1.82 3.16 -23.44
C ASP A 260 0.35 3.47 -23.11
N ALA A 261 -0.59 2.67 -23.63
CA ALA A 261 -2.01 2.77 -23.30
C ALA A 261 -2.31 2.53 -21.81
N LEU A 262 -1.56 1.64 -21.13
CA LEU A 262 -1.71 1.45 -19.68
C LEU A 262 -1.15 2.64 -18.89
N LEU A 263 -0.06 3.23 -19.39
CA LEU A 263 0.68 4.29 -18.70
C LEU A 263 0.06 5.67 -18.92
N GLU A 264 -0.60 5.95 -20.04
CA GLU A 264 -1.22 7.25 -20.37
C GLU A 264 -1.95 7.93 -19.19
N PRO A 265 -2.82 7.26 -18.42
CA PRO A 265 -3.52 7.90 -17.30
C PRO A 265 -2.68 8.03 -16.02
N LEU A 266 -1.47 7.46 -15.99
CA LEU A 266 -0.62 7.43 -14.81
C LEU A 266 0.38 8.60 -14.78
N PRO A 267 0.79 9.03 -13.58
CA PRO A 267 1.86 10.02 -13.42
C PRO A 267 3.23 9.58 -13.94
N ASP A 268 4.06 10.53 -14.40
CA ASP A 268 5.36 10.31 -15.07
C ASP A 268 6.31 9.38 -14.30
N GLU A 269 6.32 9.41 -12.97
CA GLU A 269 7.15 8.53 -12.16
C GLU A 269 6.84 7.04 -12.40
N PHE A 270 5.57 6.70 -12.62
CA PHE A 270 5.16 5.33 -12.96
C PHE A 270 5.54 4.97 -14.38
N HIS A 271 5.57 5.94 -15.31
CA HIS A 271 6.09 5.72 -16.67
C HIS A 271 7.56 5.37 -16.63
N ILE A 272 8.37 6.16 -15.90
CA ILE A 272 9.81 5.95 -15.78
C ILE A 272 10.08 4.56 -15.22
N TRP A 273 9.39 4.20 -14.14
CA TRP A 273 9.52 2.87 -13.53
C TRP A 273 9.13 1.74 -14.49
N ALA A 274 7.94 1.82 -15.11
CA ALA A 274 7.44 0.78 -15.99
C ALA A 274 8.30 0.60 -17.24
N ARG A 275 8.76 1.70 -17.84
CA ARG A 275 9.69 1.68 -18.97
C ARG A 275 11.04 1.10 -18.56
N GLY A 276 11.52 1.38 -17.35
CA GLY A 276 12.74 0.76 -16.80
C GLY A 276 12.60 -0.76 -16.68
N VAL A 277 11.48 -1.25 -16.15
CA VAL A 277 11.17 -2.69 -16.08
C VAL A 277 11.07 -3.28 -17.49
N ALA A 278 10.35 -2.63 -18.39
CA ALA A 278 10.18 -3.08 -19.77
C ALA A 278 11.51 -3.18 -20.51
N ALA A 279 12.37 -2.16 -20.38
CA ALA A 279 13.70 -2.15 -21.00
C ALA A 279 14.57 -3.30 -20.49
N ARG A 280 14.56 -3.55 -19.17
CA ARG A 280 15.31 -4.67 -18.58
C ARG A 280 14.81 -6.02 -19.10
N LEU A 281 13.49 -6.26 -19.07
CA LEU A 281 12.90 -7.52 -19.53
C LEU A 281 13.17 -7.75 -21.02
N THR A 282 12.99 -6.73 -21.85
CA THR A 282 13.28 -6.81 -23.29
C THR A 282 14.76 -7.09 -23.54
N ALA A 283 15.68 -6.42 -22.83
CA ALA A 283 17.11 -6.68 -22.96
C ALA A 283 17.48 -8.12 -22.58
N GLU A 284 16.87 -8.69 -21.52
CA GLU A 284 17.05 -10.09 -21.16
C GLU A 284 16.55 -11.05 -22.25
N VAL A 285 15.41 -10.76 -22.88
CA VAL A 285 14.87 -11.55 -24.00
C VAL A 285 15.77 -11.44 -25.23
N GLU A 286 16.23 -10.25 -25.61
CA GLU A 286 17.12 -10.06 -26.75
C GLU A 286 18.47 -10.75 -26.55
N ALA A 287 19.04 -10.67 -25.35
CA ALA A 287 20.30 -11.37 -25.04
C ALA A 287 20.13 -12.89 -25.18
N ARG A 288 18.99 -13.44 -24.75
CA ARG A 288 18.67 -14.86 -24.93
C ARG A 288 18.41 -15.23 -26.38
N ALA A 289 17.72 -14.38 -27.14
CA ALA A 289 17.49 -14.60 -28.56
C ALA A 289 18.82 -14.61 -29.34
N ALA A 290 19.70 -13.65 -29.05
CA ALA A 290 21.04 -13.63 -29.63
C ALA A 290 21.85 -14.90 -29.29
N ALA A 291 21.74 -15.41 -28.06
CA ALA A 291 22.36 -16.68 -27.67
C ALA A 291 21.77 -17.88 -28.42
N VAL A 292 20.46 -17.90 -28.66
CA VAL A 292 19.79 -18.93 -29.48
C VAL A 292 20.31 -18.90 -30.91
N GLU A 293 20.33 -17.73 -31.55
CA GLU A 293 20.79 -17.61 -32.94
C GLU A 293 22.29 -17.94 -33.09
N ALA A 294 23.13 -17.50 -32.14
CA ALA A 294 24.56 -17.83 -32.13
C ALA A 294 24.77 -19.36 -31.99
N ALA A 295 24.08 -19.99 -31.05
CA ALA A 295 24.16 -21.43 -30.86
C ALA A 295 23.60 -22.20 -32.08
N TYR A 296 22.52 -21.72 -32.69
CA TYR A 296 21.96 -22.31 -33.91
C TYR A 296 22.96 -22.26 -35.06
N ALA A 297 23.57 -21.10 -35.30
CA ALA A 297 24.56 -20.90 -36.35
C ALA A 297 25.81 -21.78 -36.14
N GLU A 298 26.33 -21.84 -34.91
CA GLU A 298 27.47 -22.69 -34.55
C GLU A 298 27.16 -24.18 -34.79
N ILE A 299 25.99 -24.64 -34.34
CA ILE A 299 25.56 -26.03 -34.54
C ILE A 299 25.48 -26.34 -36.04
N VAL A 300 24.77 -25.53 -36.82
CA VAL A 300 24.57 -25.79 -38.26
C VAL A 300 25.90 -25.76 -39.03
N ALA A 301 26.81 -24.84 -38.71
CA ALA A 301 28.13 -24.78 -39.33
C ALA A 301 29.01 -25.99 -39.01
N GLY A 302 28.80 -26.64 -37.86
CA GLY A 302 29.53 -27.84 -37.44
C GLY A 302 28.94 -29.16 -37.96
N LEU A 303 27.78 -29.14 -38.62
CA LEU A 303 27.12 -30.33 -39.14
C LEU A 303 27.60 -30.69 -40.56
N PRO A 304 27.62 -31.98 -40.93
CA PRO A 304 28.01 -32.42 -42.28
C PRO A 304 27.00 -31.96 -43.35
N GLU A 305 27.43 -31.90 -44.61
CA GLU A 305 26.53 -31.59 -45.72
C GLU A 305 25.37 -32.60 -45.80
N GLY A 306 24.14 -32.11 -45.94
CA GLY A 306 22.94 -32.95 -45.95
C GLY A 306 22.54 -33.54 -44.58
N TRP A 307 22.97 -32.92 -43.48
CA TRP A 307 22.67 -33.37 -42.12
C TRP A 307 21.17 -33.60 -41.86
N SER A 308 20.91 -34.56 -40.97
CA SER A 308 19.59 -34.97 -40.52
C SER A 308 19.19 -34.27 -39.21
N ARG A 309 17.89 -34.20 -38.93
CA ARG A 309 17.35 -33.72 -37.64
C ARG A 309 17.98 -34.44 -36.43
N LYS A 310 18.35 -35.72 -36.59
CA LYS A 310 19.00 -36.51 -35.53
C LYS A 310 20.38 -35.96 -35.18
N GLU A 311 21.16 -35.54 -36.17
CA GLU A 311 22.50 -34.97 -35.95
C GLU A 311 22.40 -33.59 -35.30
N PHE A 312 21.44 -32.75 -35.74
CA PHE A 312 21.15 -31.49 -35.05
C PHE A 312 20.75 -31.73 -33.58
N ALA A 313 19.89 -32.72 -33.31
CA ALA A 313 19.46 -33.05 -31.96
C ALA A 313 20.62 -33.45 -31.04
N LEU A 314 21.59 -34.20 -31.55
CA LEU A 314 22.79 -34.61 -30.80
C LEU A 314 23.66 -33.41 -30.40
N ALA A 315 23.75 -32.39 -31.25
CA ALA A 315 24.48 -31.15 -30.95
C ALA A 315 23.68 -30.23 -30.00
N ALA A 316 22.38 -30.04 -30.27
CA ALA A 316 21.51 -29.14 -29.53
C ALA A 316 21.17 -29.61 -28.10
N VAL A 317 21.29 -30.92 -27.81
CA VAL A 317 20.89 -31.48 -26.50
C VAL A 317 21.64 -30.87 -25.31
N ARG A 318 22.87 -30.38 -25.54
CA ARG A 318 23.71 -29.75 -24.51
C ARG A 318 23.39 -28.27 -24.30
N SER A 319 22.58 -27.67 -25.17
CA SER A 319 22.23 -26.26 -25.07
C SER A 319 21.14 -26.04 -24.00
N PRO A 320 21.28 -24.99 -23.15
CA PRO A 320 20.19 -24.58 -22.25
C PRO A 320 18.95 -24.06 -23.00
N HIS A 321 19.09 -23.79 -24.30
CA HIS A 321 18.05 -23.30 -25.21
C HIS A 321 17.52 -24.39 -26.16
N ARG A 322 17.61 -25.66 -25.77
CA ARG A 322 17.19 -26.79 -26.61
C ARG A 322 15.81 -26.60 -27.24
N GLY A 323 14.81 -26.20 -26.45
CA GLY A 323 13.43 -26.03 -26.93
C GLY A 323 13.34 -24.96 -28.02
N GLU A 324 13.98 -23.82 -27.80
CA GLU A 324 14.02 -22.69 -28.72
C GLU A 324 14.80 -23.00 -29.99
N LEU A 325 15.91 -23.75 -29.89
CA LEU A 325 16.68 -24.21 -31.05
C LEU A 325 15.86 -25.10 -31.98
N PHE A 326 15.00 -25.97 -31.44
CA PHE A 326 14.11 -26.80 -32.26
C PHE A 326 12.99 -25.98 -32.90
N GLN A 327 12.39 -25.02 -32.18
CA GLN A 327 11.43 -24.09 -32.78
C GLN A 327 12.07 -23.29 -33.92
N ARG A 328 13.29 -22.80 -33.71
CA ARG A 328 14.09 -22.09 -34.72
C ARG A 328 14.40 -22.96 -35.95
N LEU A 329 14.74 -24.23 -35.73
CA LEU A 329 14.97 -25.22 -36.79
C LEU A 329 13.69 -25.45 -37.62
N ASP A 330 12.55 -25.48 -36.96
CA ASP A 330 11.23 -25.72 -37.58
C ASP A 330 10.64 -24.45 -38.23
N GLY A 331 11.34 -23.32 -38.17
CA GLY A 331 10.89 -22.04 -38.72
C GLY A 331 9.79 -21.35 -37.90
N HIS A 332 9.57 -21.78 -36.66
CA HIS A 332 8.61 -21.18 -35.74
C HIS A 332 9.24 -20.06 -34.90
N ASP A 333 8.39 -19.13 -34.45
CA ASP A 333 8.80 -18.13 -33.47
C ASP A 333 9.00 -18.77 -32.08
N TYR A 334 10.22 -18.66 -31.57
CA TYR A 334 10.63 -19.18 -30.26
C TYR A 334 10.62 -18.10 -29.17
N ARG A 335 10.42 -16.83 -29.54
CA ARG A 335 10.43 -15.69 -28.60
C ARG A 335 9.38 -15.81 -27.49
N PRO A 336 8.16 -16.36 -27.70
CA PRO A 336 7.23 -16.61 -26.60
C PRO A 336 7.81 -17.48 -25.48
N GLY A 337 8.64 -18.48 -25.82
CA GLY A 337 9.33 -19.31 -24.83
C GLY A 337 10.38 -18.54 -24.02
N LEU A 338 11.06 -17.58 -24.67
CA LEU A 338 12.02 -16.70 -23.98
C LEU A 338 11.34 -15.75 -23.01
N TRP A 339 10.18 -15.20 -23.38
CA TRP A 339 9.36 -14.40 -22.47
C TRP A 339 8.97 -15.19 -21.22
N GLN A 340 8.55 -16.45 -21.35
CA GLN A 340 8.23 -17.28 -20.18
C GLN A 340 9.42 -17.49 -19.23
N ARG A 341 10.66 -17.49 -19.75
CA ARG A 341 11.88 -17.66 -18.94
C ARG A 341 12.28 -16.42 -18.15
N VAL A 342 11.84 -15.24 -18.56
CA VAL A 342 12.12 -13.97 -17.87
C VAL A 342 10.94 -13.50 -17.01
N ARG A 343 9.92 -14.35 -16.85
CA ARG A 343 8.75 -14.05 -16.04
C ARG A 343 9.18 -13.72 -14.60
N PRO A 344 8.87 -12.51 -14.08
CA PRO A 344 9.21 -12.14 -12.71
C PRO A 344 8.57 -13.07 -11.67
N SER A 345 9.31 -13.40 -10.62
CA SER A 345 8.85 -14.23 -9.50
C SER A 345 8.11 -13.44 -8.41
N ALA A 346 8.19 -12.11 -8.43
CA ALA A 346 7.62 -11.23 -7.42
C ALA A 346 6.69 -10.18 -8.04
N ASP A 347 5.59 -9.91 -7.35
CA ASP A 347 4.57 -8.92 -7.75
C ASP A 347 4.79 -7.56 -7.08
N GLN A 348 6.02 -7.23 -6.63
CA GLN A 348 6.25 -5.97 -5.91
C GLN A 348 5.99 -4.75 -6.82
N PRO A 349 4.97 -3.93 -6.53
CA PRO A 349 4.73 -2.68 -7.25
C PRO A 349 5.87 -1.68 -6.96
N PRO A 350 5.94 -0.55 -7.69
CA PRO A 350 6.83 0.55 -7.30
C PRO A 350 6.62 0.94 -5.83
N ALA A 351 7.70 1.40 -5.18
CA ALA A 351 7.63 1.87 -3.79
C ALA A 351 6.53 2.95 -3.66
N GLY A 352 5.61 2.77 -2.71
CA GLY A 352 4.41 3.61 -2.55
C GLY A 352 3.08 2.84 -2.48
N GLY A 353 3.09 1.52 -2.59
CA GLY A 353 1.89 0.71 -2.37
C GLY A 353 1.35 0.87 -0.95
N ALA A 354 0.18 1.52 -0.81
CA ALA A 354 -0.50 1.64 0.48
C ALA A 354 -0.74 0.25 1.08
N GLU A 355 -0.36 0.06 2.34
CA GLU A 355 -0.86 -1.05 3.14
C GLU A 355 -2.37 -0.80 3.41
N GLU A 356 -3.25 -1.36 2.58
CA GLU A 356 -4.72 -1.32 2.78
C GLU A 356 -5.19 -1.97 4.08
#